data_AF-A0A091SNU6-F1
#
_entry.id   AF-A0A091SNU6-F1
#
_cell.length_a   1.000
_cell.length_b   1.000
_cell.length_c   1.000
_cell.angle_alpha   90.00
_cell.angle_beta   90.00
_cell.angle_gamma   90.00
#
_symmetry.space_group_name_H-M   'P 1'
#
loop_
_entity.id
_entity.type
_entity.pdbx_description
1 polymer ?
#
loop_
_entity_poly.entity_id
_entity_poly.type
_entity_poly.pdbx_seq_one_letter_code
_entity_poly.pdbx_strand_id
1 'polypeptide(L)'
;EGRVEVYHAGQWGTVCDDQWDDADAEVVCRQLGLGGVAKAWSQAYFGEGSGPVLLDEVRCTGNELSIEQCPKSSWREHNCGHKEDAGVSCTPLTALGPSGWMMSAAQGRRQTFCSAQGGSPPIRLMDGENKKEGRVEIFINGQWGTICDDGWSDKDAAVVCRQL
;
A
#
# COMPACT_ATOMS: atom_id res chain seq x y z
N GLU A 1 4.82 6.83 8.14
CA GLU A 1 5.45 7.81 7.24
C GLU A 1 6.96 7.82 7.45
N GLY A 2 7.71 8.32 6.48
CA GLY A 2 9.17 8.41 6.55
C GLY A 2 9.82 8.46 5.17
N ARG A 3 11.15 8.62 5.15
CA ARG A 3 11.98 8.45 3.96
C ARG A 3 11.88 7.01 3.44
N VAL A 4 11.85 6.86 2.13
CA VAL A 4 11.84 5.54 1.48
C VAL A 4 13.27 5.06 1.30
N GLU A 5 13.56 3.86 1.81
CA GLU A 5 14.80 3.16 1.57
C GLU A 5 14.49 1.78 1.00
N VAL A 6 15.29 1.35 0.02
CA VAL A 6 15.15 0.04 -0.64
C VAL A 6 16.40 -0.78 -0.42
N TYR A 7 16.24 -2.11 -0.39
CA TYR A 7 17.36 -3.03 -0.22
C TYR A 7 17.65 -3.74 -1.54
N HIS A 8 18.81 -3.46 -2.14
CA HIS A 8 19.19 -4.05 -3.42
C HIS A 8 20.67 -4.47 -3.42
N ALA A 9 20.94 -5.70 -3.88
CA ALA A 9 22.29 -6.25 -3.98
C ALA A 9 23.12 -6.12 -2.68
N GLY A 10 22.52 -6.48 -1.54
CA GLY A 10 23.23 -6.56 -0.27
C GLY A 10 23.34 -5.26 0.53
N GLN A 11 22.73 -4.17 0.08
CA GLN A 11 22.83 -2.87 0.74
C GLN A 11 21.52 -2.09 0.68
N TRP A 12 21.29 -1.31 1.74
CA TRP A 12 20.24 -0.31 1.79
C TRP A 12 20.67 0.96 1.08
N GLY A 13 19.71 1.67 0.53
CA GLY A 13 19.91 3.00 -0.03
C GLY A 13 18.59 3.71 -0.32
N THR A 14 18.68 4.98 -0.66
CA THR A 14 17.54 5.88 -0.77
C THR A 14 16.94 5.88 -2.17
N VAL A 15 15.83 6.59 -2.33
CA VAL A 15 15.12 6.79 -3.61
C VAL A 15 15.14 8.27 -3.92
N CYS A 16 15.47 8.67 -5.15
CA CYS A 16 15.39 10.07 -5.57
C CYS A 16 13.93 10.51 -5.76
N ASP A 17 13.65 11.80 -5.53
CA ASP A 17 12.35 12.41 -5.68
C ASP A 17 12.01 12.88 -7.10
N ASP A 18 12.92 12.72 -8.06
CA ASP A 18 12.66 12.99 -9.47
C ASP A 18 11.58 12.03 -10.00
N GLN A 19 10.50 12.63 -10.53
CA GLN A 19 9.25 11.97 -10.92
C GLN A 19 8.48 11.26 -9.79
N TRP A 20 8.90 11.41 -8.53
CA TRP A 20 8.26 10.78 -7.38
C TRP A 20 6.87 11.35 -7.10
N ASP A 21 5.84 10.53 -7.25
CA ASP A 21 4.45 10.93 -7.12
C ASP A 21 3.61 10.02 -6.19
N ASP A 22 2.34 10.41 -5.99
CA ASP A 22 1.44 9.69 -5.10
C ASP A 22 1.16 8.25 -5.55
N ALA A 23 1.32 7.92 -6.84
CA ALA A 23 1.18 6.55 -7.34
C ALA A 23 2.38 5.69 -6.93
N ASP A 24 3.59 6.26 -6.91
CA ASP A 24 4.77 5.59 -6.33
C ASP A 24 4.60 5.36 -4.83
N ALA A 25 4.12 6.39 -4.13
CA ALA A 25 3.83 6.31 -2.71
C ALA A 25 2.77 5.23 -2.42
N GLU A 26 1.75 5.08 -3.27
CA GLU A 26 0.74 4.04 -3.15
C GLU A 26 1.35 2.64 -3.23
N VAL A 27 2.24 2.40 -4.19
CA VAL A 27 2.96 1.12 -4.32
C VAL A 27 3.77 0.83 -3.06
N VAL A 28 4.51 1.80 -2.52
CA VAL A 28 5.28 1.63 -1.28
C VAL A 28 4.38 1.33 -0.09
N CYS A 29 3.33 2.14 0.13
CA CYS A 29 2.41 1.97 1.25
C CYS A 29 1.67 0.62 1.17
N ARG A 30 1.32 0.17 -0.04
CA ARG A 30 0.70 -1.14 -0.26
C ARG A 30 1.69 -2.28 -0.04
N GLN A 31 2.92 -2.16 -0.54
CA GLN A 31 3.99 -3.15 -0.38
C GLN A 31 4.31 -3.38 1.11
N LEU A 32 4.24 -2.34 1.93
CA LEU A 32 4.43 -2.41 3.39
C LEU A 32 3.19 -2.88 4.17
N GLY A 33 2.06 -3.14 3.49
CA GLY A 33 0.80 -3.56 4.12
C GLY A 33 0.09 -2.45 4.90
N LEU A 34 0.46 -1.19 4.69
CA LEU A 34 -0.13 -0.02 5.38
C LEU A 34 -1.38 0.51 4.65
N GLY A 35 -1.42 0.39 3.32
CA GLY A 35 -2.56 0.74 2.47
C GLY A 35 -3.12 2.16 2.69
N GLY A 36 -4.27 2.42 2.06
CA GLY A 36 -5.03 3.66 2.23
C GLY A 36 -4.54 4.84 1.40
N VAL A 37 -4.66 6.06 1.93
CA VAL A 37 -4.23 7.28 1.23
C VAL A 37 -2.73 7.42 1.38
N ALA A 38 -2.02 7.29 0.26
CA ALA A 38 -0.59 7.53 0.19
C ALA A 38 -0.32 8.96 -0.29
N LYS A 39 0.73 9.56 0.26
CA LYS A 39 1.23 10.87 -0.17
C LYS A 39 2.73 10.81 -0.35
N ALA A 40 3.20 11.24 -1.52
CA ALA A 40 4.60 11.44 -1.83
C ALA A 40 5.14 12.72 -1.18
N TRP A 41 6.38 12.64 -0.72
CA TRP A 41 7.15 13.76 -0.21
C TRP A 41 8.51 13.81 -0.88
N SER A 42 8.94 15.02 -1.20
CA SER A 42 10.21 15.34 -1.86
C SER A 42 11.10 16.17 -0.95
N GLN A 43 12.28 16.52 -1.45
CA GLN A 43 13.25 17.43 -0.85
C GLN A 43 13.72 16.98 0.53
N ALA A 44 13.90 15.68 0.71
CA ALA A 44 14.30 15.08 1.98
C ALA A 44 13.42 15.56 3.15
N TYR A 45 12.10 15.66 2.94
CA TYR A 45 11.14 16.17 3.93
C TYR A 45 11.26 15.49 5.31
N PHE A 46 11.53 14.18 5.32
CA PHE A 46 11.73 13.39 6.55
C PHE A 46 13.20 13.29 6.98
N GLY A 47 14.05 14.15 6.44
CA GLY A 47 15.49 14.17 6.62
C GLY A 47 16.24 13.42 5.53
N GLU A 48 17.49 13.85 5.32
CA GLU A 48 18.45 13.23 4.41
C GLU A 48 18.82 11.81 4.90
N GLY A 49 18.98 10.89 3.95
CA GLY A 49 19.55 9.58 4.17
C GLY A 49 21.08 9.59 4.11
N SER A 50 21.64 8.40 3.99
CA SER A 50 23.08 8.21 3.86
C SER A 50 23.36 6.96 3.02
N GLY A 51 24.49 6.95 2.34
CA GLY A 51 24.89 5.82 1.51
C GLY A 51 24.50 6.03 0.04
N PRO A 52 24.19 4.98 -0.73
CA PRO A 52 23.84 5.11 -2.13
C PRO A 52 22.38 5.56 -2.30
N VAL A 53 22.11 6.35 -3.34
CA VAL A 53 20.77 6.45 -3.93
C VAL A 53 20.63 5.29 -4.91
N LEU A 54 19.59 4.47 -4.76
CA LEU A 54 19.44 3.21 -5.50
C LEU A 54 18.46 3.32 -6.66
N LEU A 55 17.44 4.16 -6.52
CA LEU A 55 16.38 4.34 -7.51
C LEU A 55 16.21 5.81 -7.85
N ASP A 56 15.85 6.06 -9.10
CA ASP A 56 15.62 7.37 -9.68
C ASP A 56 14.60 7.27 -10.83
N GLU A 57 13.93 8.38 -11.14
CA GLU A 57 12.82 8.49 -12.10
C GLU A 57 11.77 7.38 -11.93
N VAL A 58 11.39 7.08 -10.69
CA VAL A 58 10.37 6.06 -10.41
C VAL A 58 9.01 6.58 -10.90
N ARG A 59 8.33 5.77 -11.71
CA ARG A 59 7.09 6.16 -12.42
C ARG A 59 6.08 5.03 -12.41
N CYS A 60 5.72 4.59 -11.21
CA CYS A 60 4.70 3.58 -10.99
C CYS A 60 3.36 4.01 -11.61
N THR A 61 2.59 3.02 -12.05
CA THR A 61 1.17 3.19 -12.43
C THR A 61 0.23 3.11 -11.22
N GLY A 62 0.78 2.80 -10.04
CA GLY A 62 0.02 2.54 -8.82
C GLY A 62 -0.41 1.07 -8.68
N ASN A 63 -0.08 0.19 -9.63
CA ASN A 63 -0.59 -1.20 -9.68
C ASN A 63 0.47 -2.27 -9.44
N GLU A 64 1.73 -1.85 -9.37
CA GLU A 64 2.88 -2.70 -9.17
C GLU A 64 2.85 -3.35 -7.78
N LEU A 65 3.28 -4.61 -7.67
CA LEU A 65 3.30 -5.30 -6.38
C LEU A 65 4.43 -4.83 -5.47
N SER A 66 5.44 -4.20 -6.06
CA SER A 66 6.61 -3.66 -5.36
C SER A 66 7.22 -2.53 -6.17
N ILE A 67 7.85 -1.57 -5.48
CA ILE A 67 8.53 -0.42 -6.11
C ILE A 67 9.59 -0.83 -7.14
N GLU A 68 10.19 -2.01 -6.99
CA GLU A 68 11.20 -2.52 -7.94
C GLU A 68 10.63 -2.84 -9.34
N GLN A 69 9.33 -3.09 -9.43
CA GLN A 69 8.64 -3.41 -10.69
C GLN A 69 8.23 -2.16 -11.46
N CYS A 70 8.29 -0.98 -10.84
CA CYS A 70 7.92 0.25 -11.50
C CYS A 70 8.93 0.60 -12.62
N PRO A 71 8.46 1.22 -13.71
CA PRO A 71 9.34 1.92 -14.63
C PRO A 71 10.22 2.90 -13.85
N LYS A 72 11.54 2.84 -14.09
CA LYS A 72 12.56 3.61 -13.37
C LYS A 72 13.88 3.56 -14.14
N SER A 73 14.80 4.45 -13.80
CA SER A 73 16.19 4.41 -14.28
C SER A 73 16.90 3.12 -13.84
N SER A 74 18.05 2.80 -14.44
CA SER A 74 18.84 1.66 -13.98
C SER A 74 19.22 1.81 -12.51
N TRP A 75 19.43 0.70 -11.81
CA TRP A 75 19.87 0.73 -10.42
C TRP A 75 21.15 1.56 -10.25
N ARG A 76 21.13 2.53 -9.32
CA ARG A 76 22.22 3.49 -9.05
C ARG A 76 22.55 4.46 -10.19
N GLU A 77 21.73 4.51 -11.23
CA GLU A 77 21.85 5.51 -12.28
C GLU A 77 20.96 6.70 -11.91
N HIS A 78 21.59 7.75 -11.37
CA HIS A 78 20.91 8.96 -10.92
C HIS A 78 21.86 10.17 -10.97
N ASN A 79 21.30 11.37 -10.96
CA ASN A 79 22.03 12.63 -10.76
C ASN A 79 21.75 13.29 -9.39
N CYS A 80 20.94 12.63 -8.55
CA CYS A 80 20.48 13.18 -7.28
C CYS A 80 21.49 13.10 -6.13
N GLY A 81 21.36 14.02 -5.17
CA GLY A 81 21.97 13.93 -3.83
C GLY A 81 20.94 13.68 -2.73
N HIS A 82 21.37 13.48 -1.48
CA HIS A 82 20.44 13.15 -0.38
C HIS A 82 19.45 14.25 0.00
N LYS A 83 19.62 15.47 -0.52
CA LYS A 83 18.60 16.53 -0.42
C LYS A 83 17.35 16.25 -1.23
N GLU A 84 17.42 15.28 -2.13
CA GLU A 84 16.37 14.83 -3.05
C GLU A 84 15.84 13.45 -2.63
N ASP A 85 16.09 13.01 -1.39
CA ASP A 85 15.58 11.73 -0.91
C ASP A 85 14.05 11.77 -0.76
N ALA A 86 13.39 10.83 -1.43
CA ALA A 86 11.95 10.67 -1.45
C ALA A 86 11.41 10.07 -0.14
N GLY A 87 10.18 10.47 0.19
CA GLY A 87 9.46 10.00 1.37
C GLY A 87 7.99 9.72 1.08
N VAL A 88 7.33 9.03 2.02
CA VAL A 88 5.90 8.74 1.96
C VAL A 88 5.22 8.95 3.29
N SER A 89 3.96 9.39 3.24
CA SER A 89 3.03 9.23 4.35
C SER A 89 1.91 8.28 3.94
N CYS A 90 1.70 7.23 4.72
CA CYS A 90 0.66 6.22 4.52
C CYS A 90 -0.41 6.44 5.57
N THR A 91 -1.59 6.86 5.15
CA THR A 91 -2.74 7.05 6.04
C THR A 91 -3.74 5.93 5.81
N PRO A 92 -3.93 5.02 6.79
CA PRO A 92 -4.97 4.02 6.70
C PRO A 92 -6.33 4.67 6.46
N LEU A 93 -7.17 4.08 5.62
CA LEU A 93 -8.55 4.57 5.40
C LEU A 93 -9.42 4.51 6.67
N THR A 94 -8.91 3.91 7.75
CA THR A 94 -9.52 3.86 9.07
C THR A 94 -9.20 5.10 9.91
N ALA A 95 -9.63 6.29 9.47
CA ALA A 95 -9.75 7.47 10.35
C ALA A 95 -10.75 8.53 9.85
N LEU A 96 -11.57 8.23 8.83
CA LEU A 96 -12.74 9.03 8.50
C LEU A 96 -13.98 8.25 8.91
N GLY A 97 -14.24 8.22 10.22
CA GLY A 97 -15.61 8.07 10.67
C GLY A 97 -16.43 9.26 10.14
N PRO A 98 -17.77 9.15 10.02
CA PRO A 98 -18.64 10.22 9.52
C PRO A 98 -18.60 11.54 10.32
N SER A 99 -17.75 11.65 11.35
CA SER A 99 -17.58 12.82 12.22
C SER A 99 -16.13 13.31 12.41
N GLY A 100 -15.14 12.85 11.62
CA GLY A 100 -13.82 13.52 11.52
C GLY A 100 -12.98 13.59 12.81
N TRP A 101 -13.03 12.57 13.68
CA TRP A 101 -12.22 12.52 14.90
C TRP A 101 -11.14 11.42 14.82
N MET A 102 -9.90 11.80 15.15
CA MET A 102 -8.74 10.91 15.22
C MET A 102 -8.81 10.03 16.48
N MET A 103 -8.63 8.72 16.32
CA MET A 103 -8.32 7.83 17.45
C MET A 103 -6.81 7.81 17.68
N SER A 104 -6.40 8.28 18.86
CA SER A 104 -5.00 8.28 19.28
C SER A 104 -4.51 6.85 19.53
N ALA A 105 -3.41 6.46 18.89
CA ALA A 105 -2.74 5.20 19.14
C ALA A 105 -2.00 5.27 20.49
N ALA A 106 -2.66 4.82 21.57
CA ALA A 106 -2.00 4.59 22.84
C ALA A 106 -1.10 3.34 22.75
N GLN A 107 0.21 3.55 22.89
CA GLN A 107 1.24 2.53 23.01
C GLN A 107 1.01 1.65 24.25
N GLY A 108 1.17 0.32 24.11
CA GLY A 108 1.33 -0.55 25.29
C GLY A 108 1.02 -2.04 25.09
N ARG A 109 1.99 -2.80 24.56
CA ARG A 109 2.27 -4.24 24.77
C ARG A 109 1.11 -5.21 25.14
N ARG A 110 0.81 -6.17 24.25
CA ARG A 110 1.23 -7.59 24.32
C ARG A 110 0.66 -8.34 23.12
N GLN A 111 1.50 -9.14 22.46
CA GLN A 111 1.11 -9.97 21.33
C GLN A 111 -0.01 -10.95 21.74
N THR A 112 -1.17 -10.77 21.11
CA THR A 112 -2.14 -11.83 20.86
C THR A 112 -2.66 -11.57 19.45
N PHE A 113 -2.34 -12.45 18.50
CA PHE A 113 -2.92 -12.41 17.16
C PHE A 113 -4.43 -12.67 17.25
N CYS A 114 -5.19 -11.95 16.40
CA CYS A 114 -6.63 -12.01 16.18
C CYS A 114 -7.53 -11.67 17.39
N SER A 115 -7.89 -10.39 17.53
CA SER A 115 -9.28 -9.94 17.72
C SER A 115 -9.32 -8.42 17.90
N ALA A 116 -9.69 -7.69 16.85
CA ALA A 116 -10.36 -6.40 16.99
C ALA A 116 -11.80 -6.62 16.49
N GLN A 117 -12.79 -6.25 17.29
CA GLN A 117 -14.20 -6.40 16.92
C GLN A 117 -14.50 -5.46 15.76
N GLY A 118 -14.46 -6.02 14.55
CA GLY A 118 -14.54 -5.32 13.27
C GLY A 118 -13.67 -5.99 12.22
N GLY A 119 -13.74 -7.33 12.13
CA GLY A 119 -13.08 -8.06 11.04
C GLY A 119 -13.71 -7.68 9.71
N SER A 120 -12.96 -7.84 8.61
CA SER A 120 -13.54 -7.79 7.27
C SER A 120 -14.80 -8.66 7.24
N PRO A 121 -15.92 -8.16 6.68
CA PRO A 121 -17.15 -8.92 6.62
C PRO A 121 -16.86 -10.27 5.96
N PRO A 122 -17.40 -11.39 6.49
CA PRO A 122 -17.24 -12.69 5.86
C PRO A 122 -17.66 -12.62 4.39
N ILE A 123 -16.85 -13.19 3.51
CA ILE A 123 -17.15 -13.33 2.09
C ILE A 123 -17.20 -14.81 1.70
N ARG A 124 -17.91 -15.13 0.62
CA ARG A 124 -17.99 -16.47 0.04
C ARG A 124 -18.19 -16.44 -1.47
N LEU A 125 -17.87 -17.54 -2.13
CA LEU A 125 -18.23 -17.80 -3.53
C LEU A 125 -19.42 -18.75 -3.59
N MET A 126 -20.43 -18.40 -4.38
CA MET A 126 -21.64 -19.22 -4.59
C MET A 126 -21.86 -19.48 -6.08
N ASP A 127 -22.47 -20.63 -6.40
CA ASP A 127 -22.87 -21.01 -7.77
C ASP A 127 -21.73 -21.13 -8.79
N GLY A 128 -20.52 -21.48 -8.35
CA GLY A 128 -19.41 -21.87 -9.23
C GLY A 128 -19.35 -23.38 -9.48
N GLU A 129 -18.65 -23.84 -10.52
CA GLU A 129 -18.49 -25.28 -10.79
C GLU A 129 -17.56 -25.96 -9.77
N ASN A 130 -16.70 -25.18 -9.11
CA ASN A 130 -15.75 -25.64 -8.10
C ASN A 130 -15.53 -24.61 -6.98
N LYS A 131 -14.71 -24.97 -5.97
CA LYS A 131 -14.49 -24.13 -4.78
C LYS A 131 -13.67 -22.84 -5.02
N LYS A 132 -13.12 -22.65 -6.21
CA LYS A 132 -12.25 -21.52 -6.56
C LYS A 132 -12.93 -20.49 -7.46
N GLU A 133 -14.22 -20.65 -7.72
CA GLU A 133 -14.99 -19.75 -8.58
C GLU A 133 -16.43 -19.63 -8.08
N GLY A 134 -17.12 -18.59 -8.55
CA GLY A 134 -18.52 -18.33 -8.20
C GLY A 134 -18.78 -16.83 -8.05
N ARG A 135 -20.05 -16.50 -7.82
CA ARG A 135 -20.50 -15.15 -7.47
C ARG A 135 -20.01 -14.79 -6.07
N VAL A 136 -19.44 -13.60 -5.93
CA VAL A 136 -18.99 -13.08 -4.64
C VAL A 136 -20.18 -12.59 -3.82
N GLU A 137 -20.33 -13.09 -2.60
CA GLU A 137 -21.30 -12.62 -1.63
C GLU A 137 -20.60 -12.11 -0.36
N ILE A 138 -21.15 -11.06 0.24
CA ILE A 138 -20.62 -10.37 1.42
C ILE A 138 -21.66 -10.33 2.54
N PHE A 139 -21.21 -10.56 3.78
CA PHE A 139 -22.10 -10.58 4.95
C PHE A 139 -22.04 -9.26 5.74
N ILE A 140 -23.11 -8.48 5.67
CA ILE A 140 -23.21 -7.16 6.33
C ILE A 140 -24.54 -7.09 7.08
N ASN A 141 -24.52 -6.59 8.33
CA ASN A 141 -25.70 -6.38 9.16
C ASN A 141 -26.62 -7.61 9.33
N GLY A 142 -26.03 -8.81 9.36
CA GLY A 142 -26.80 -10.06 9.53
C GLY A 142 -27.37 -10.64 8.23
N GLN A 143 -27.04 -10.07 7.06
CA GLN A 143 -27.56 -10.52 5.76
C GLN A 143 -26.46 -10.71 4.73
N TRP A 144 -26.67 -11.68 3.84
CA TRP A 144 -25.82 -11.89 2.66
C TRP A 144 -26.33 -11.01 1.52
N GLY A 145 -25.40 -10.30 0.88
CA GLY A 145 -25.66 -9.45 -0.28
C GLY A 145 -24.69 -9.72 -1.43
N THR A 146 -25.06 -9.26 -2.62
CA THR A 146 -24.23 -9.30 -3.83
C THR A 146 -23.44 -8.01 -3.99
N ILE A 147 -22.33 -8.08 -4.72
CA ILE A 147 -21.51 -6.92 -5.08
C ILE A 147 -21.91 -6.45 -6.48
N CYS A 148 -22.01 -5.13 -6.69
CA CYS A 148 -22.28 -4.55 -8.01
C CYS A 148 -21.07 -4.75 -8.94
N ASP A 149 -21.31 -5.03 -10.22
CA ASP A 149 -20.25 -5.24 -11.21
C ASP A 149 -19.77 -3.94 -11.88
N ASP A 150 -20.44 -2.82 -11.65
CA ASP A 150 -20.00 -1.50 -12.11
C ASP A 150 -18.60 -1.16 -11.59
N GLY A 151 -17.60 -1.27 -12.46
CA GLY A 151 -16.19 -1.05 -12.11
C GLY A 151 -15.48 -2.27 -11.52
N TRP A 152 -16.12 -3.43 -11.46
CA TRP A 152 -15.49 -4.68 -11.03
C TRP A 152 -14.41 -5.12 -12.01
N SER A 153 -13.22 -5.39 -11.48
CA SER A 153 -12.03 -5.74 -12.27
C SER A 153 -11.28 -6.93 -11.67
N ASP A 154 -10.28 -7.42 -12.40
CA ASP A 154 -9.37 -8.46 -11.92
C ASP A 154 -8.64 -8.08 -10.62
N LYS A 155 -8.52 -6.77 -10.33
CA LYS A 155 -7.93 -6.29 -9.06
C LYS A 155 -8.83 -6.60 -7.88
N ASP A 156 -10.14 -6.40 -8.04
CA ASP A 156 -11.15 -6.68 -7.02
C ASP A 156 -11.27 -8.20 -6.81
N ALA A 157 -11.27 -8.96 -7.91
CA ALA A 157 -11.22 -10.42 -7.86
C ALA A 157 -9.96 -10.94 -7.15
N ALA A 158 -8.78 -10.33 -7.39
CA ALA A 158 -7.55 -10.71 -6.70
C ALA A 158 -7.59 -10.39 -5.19
N VAL A 159 -8.38 -9.41 -4.75
CA VAL A 159 -8.62 -9.17 -3.32
C VAL A 159 -9.50 -10.28 -2.74
N VAL A 160 -10.59 -10.65 -3.42
CA VAL A 160 -11.48 -11.74 -3.01
C VAL A 160 -10.72 -13.07 -2.91
N CYS A 161 -9.93 -13.42 -3.92
CA CYS A 161 -9.14 -14.66 -3.94
C CYS A 161 -8.09 -14.74 -2.83
N ARG A 162 -7.65 -13.59 -2.27
CA ARG A 162 -6.71 -13.56 -1.14
C ARG A 162 -7.40 -13.63 0.22
N GLN A 163 -8.71 -13.36 0.27
CA GLN A 163 -9.51 -13.36 1.49
C GLN A 163 -10.24 -14.70 1.74
N LEU A 164 -10.35 -15.54 0.71
CA LEU A 164 -10.93 -16.90 0.77
C LEU A 164 -9.85 -17.97 0.93
#